data_AF-A0AAW6YN78-F1
#
_entry.id   AF-A0AAW6YN78-F1
#
_cell.length_a   1.000
_cell.length_b   1.000
_cell.length_c   1.000
_cell.angle_alpha   90.00
_cell.angle_beta   90.00
_cell.angle_gamma   90.00
#
_symmetry.space_group_name_H-M   'P 1'
#
loop_
_entity.id
_entity.type
_entity.pdbx_description
1 polymer ?
#
loop_
_entity_poly.entity_id
_entity_poly.type
_entity_poly.pdbx_seq_one_letter_code
_entity_poly.pdbx_strand_id
1 'polypeptide(L)'
;GSLIAALIFVPIGALQAGEALWHWSVIPLGLAVAILSTALPYSLEMIALTRLPTRTFGTLMSMEPALAAVSGMIFLGETLTPIQLLALGA
;
A
#
# COMPACT_ATOMS: atom_id res chain seq x y z
N GLY A 1 -0.60 1.02 15.43
CA GLY A 1 0.09 0.14 14.45
C GLY A 1 1.30 0.83 13.86
N SER A 2 1.09 1.89 13.07
CA SER A 2 2.14 2.62 12.33
C SER A 2 3.32 3.11 13.19
N LEU A 3 3.08 3.67 14.38
CA LEU A 3 4.16 4.10 15.28
C LEU A 3 5.04 2.92 15.75
N ILE A 4 4.41 1.80 16.11
CA ILE A 4 5.10 0.59 16.57
C ILE A 4 5.90 -0.01 15.42
N ALA A 5 5.30 -0.09 14.22
CA ALA A 5 6.00 -0.53 13.02
C ALA A 5 7.19 0.38 12.69
N ALA A 6 7.02 1.70 12.77
CA ALA A 6 8.10 2.65 12.54
C ALA A 6 9.26 2.45 13.52
N LEU A 7 8.98 2.31 14.83
CA LEU A 7 10.02 2.09 15.84
C LEU A 7 10.80 0.80 15.63
N ILE A 8 10.20 -0.24 15.05
CA ILE A 8 10.86 -1.52 14.78
C ILE A 8 11.61 -1.50 13.45
N PHE A 9 10.95 -1.07 12.36
CA PHE A 9 11.50 -1.17 11.01
C PHE A 9 12.44 -0.02 10.62
N VAL A 10 12.25 1.20 11.15
CA VAL A 10 13.13 2.34 10.86
C VAL A 10 14.57 2.09 11.30
N PRO A 11 14.89 1.62 12.54
CA PRO A 11 16.28 1.37 12.91
C PRO A 11 16.91 0.23 12.10
N ILE A 12 16.15 -0.82 11.78
CA ILE A 12 16.63 -1.93 10.94
C ILE A 12 16.93 -1.44 9.52
N GLY A 13 16.01 -0.68 8.92
CA GLY A 13 16.20 -0.07 7.61
C GLY A 13 17.35 0.93 7.57
N ALA A 14 17.52 1.72 8.64
CA ALA A 14 18.64 2.65 8.79
C ALA A 14 19.99 1.95 8.83
N LEU A 15 20.09 0.83 9.56
CA LEU A 15 21.30 0.02 9.61
C LEU A 15 21.61 -0.66 8.27
N GLN A 16 20.58 -1.07 7.53
CA GLN A 16 20.74 -1.82 6.28
C GLN A 16 21.02 -0.93 5.07
N ALA A 17 20.42 0.26 5.00
CA ALA A 17 20.64 1.21 3.91
C ALA A 17 21.78 2.22 4.21
N GLY A 18 22.18 2.41 5.46
CA GLY A 18 23.34 3.21 5.84
C GLY A 18 23.29 4.65 5.29
N GLU A 19 24.36 5.09 4.61
CA GLU A 19 24.44 6.42 3.99
C GLU A 19 23.50 6.60 2.79
N ALA A 20 23.02 5.51 2.18
CA ALA A 20 22.13 5.59 1.01
C ALA A 20 20.77 6.22 1.35
N LEU A 21 20.31 6.11 2.60
CA LEU A 21 19.09 6.77 3.08
C LEU A 21 19.20 8.29 3.14
N TRP A 22 20.42 8.80 3.33
CA TRP A 22 20.69 10.23 3.50
C TRP A 22 20.96 10.95 2.18
N HIS A 23 20.96 10.22 1.06
CA HIS A 23 21.03 10.85 -0.25
C HIS A 23 19.79 11.72 -0.49
N TRP A 24 20.05 12.99 -0.81
CA TRP A 24 19.02 13.98 -1.09
C TRP A 24 18.07 13.59 -2.24
N SER A 25 18.47 12.65 -3.09
CA SER A 25 17.65 12.10 -4.17
C SER A 25 16.59 11.10 -3.69
N VAL A 26 16.81 10.40 -2.59
CA VAL A 26 15.94 9.29 -2.14
C VAL A 26 14.90 9.74 -1.12
N ILE A 27 15.22 10.76 -0.32
CA ILE A 27 14.30 11.32 0.69
C ILE A 27 12.97 11.81 0.07
N PRO A 28 12.97 12.60 -1.03
CA PRO A 28 11.72 13.05 -1.65
C PRO A 28 10.89 11.89 -2.21
N LEU A 29 11.55 10.89 -2.81
CA LEU A 29 10.90 9.68 -3.31
C LEU A 29 10.29 8.84 -2.18
N GLY A 30 11.02 8.64 -1.09
CA GLY A 30 10.52 7.92 0.09
C GLY A 30 9.31 8.62 0.72
N LEU A 31 9.34 9.95 0.81
CA LEU A 31 8.20 10.77 1.25
C LEU A 31 7.01 10.64 0.30
N ALA A 32 7.25 10.72 -1.01
CA ALA A 32 6.20 10.56 -2.01
C ALA A 32 5.53 9.18 -1.90
N VAL A 33 6.32 8.10 -1.80
CA VAL A 33 5.80 6.74 -1.61
C VAL A 33 5.03 6.61 -0.30
N ALA A 34 5.54 7.14 0.81
CA ALA A 34 4.84 7.09 2.11
C ALA A 34 3.48 7.82 2.08
N ILE A 35 3.42 8.98 1.42
CA ILE A 35 2.19 9.75 1.27
C ILE A 35 1.21 9.02 0.35
N LEU A 36 1.66 8.61 -0.84
CA LEU A 36 0.80 8.00 -1.86
C LEU A 36 0.32 6.60 -1.48
N SER A 37 1.14 5.83 -0.74
CA SER A 37 0.83 4.44 -0.39
C SER A 37 -0.04 4.31 0.85
N THR A 38 0.02 5.26 1.80
CA THR A 38 -0.63 5.05 3.11
C THR A 38 -1.41 6.27 3.56
N ALA A 39 -0.83 7.48 3.51
CA ALA A 39 -1.51 8.67 4.03
C ALA A 39 -2.71 9.06 3.16
N LEU A 40 -2.55 9.04 1.84
CA LEU A 40 -3.59 9.42 0.88
C LEU A 40 -4.72 8.38 0.81
N PRO A 41 -4.44 7.07 0.65
CA PRO A 41 -5.51 6.04 0.64
C PRO A 41 -6.31 6.05 1.94
N TYR A 42 -5.63 6.07 3.08
CA TYR A 42 -6.28 6.09 4.39
C TYR A 42 -7.16 7.34 4.59
N SER A 43 -6.70 8.50 4.14
CA SER A 43 -7.51 9.73 4.19
C SER A 43 -8.76 9.61 3.32
N LEU A 44 -8.63 9.07 2.10
CA LEU A 44 -9.76 8.84 1.22
C LEU A 44 -10.74 7.81 1.80
N GLU A 45 -10.26 6.74 2.43
CA GLU A 45 -11.10 5.77 3.14
C GLU A 45 -11.90 6.42 4.27
N MET A 46 -11.26 7.25 5.12
CA MET A 46 -11.98 7.93 6.20
C MET A 46 -13.03 8.93 5.68
N ILE A 47 -12.76 9.59 4.54
CA ILE A 47 -13.72 10.48 3.87
C ILE A 47 -14.85 9.65 3.23
N ALA A 48 -14.55 8.50 2.62
CA ALA A 48 -15.53 7.63 2.01
C ALA A 48 -16.47 7.03 3.06
N LEU A 49 -15.96 6.60 4.21
CA LEU A 49 -16.74 6.10 5.34
C LEU A 49 -17.72 7.12 5.89
N THR A 50 -17.40 8.42 5.83
CA THR A 50 -18.28 9.49 6.29
C THR A 50 -19.34 9.90 5.26
N ARG A 51 -19.19 9.50 3.98
CA ARG A 51 -20.09 9.91 2.89
C ARG A 51 -20.88 8.76 2.25
N LEU A 52 -20.46 7.51 2.40
CA LEU A 52 -21.09 6.35 1.76
C LEU A 52 -21.77 5.43 2.80
N PRO A 53 -22.91 4.80 2.46
CA PRO A 53 -23.45 3.70 3.25
C PRO A 53 -22.43 2.56 3.35
N THR A 54 -22.27 1.98 4.54
CA THR A 54 -21.29 0.91 4.84
C THR A 54 -21.36 -0.28 3.87
N ARG A 55 -22.54 -0.56 3.31
CA ARG A 55 -22.73 -1.62 2.30
C ARG A 55 -22.00 -1.34 0.98
N THR A 56 -22.01 -0.09 0.51
CA THR A 56 -21.36 0.33 -0.74
C THR A 56 -19.84 0.47 -0.56
N PHE A 57 -19.39 0.90 0.62
CA PHE A 57 -17.96 0.92 0.96
C PHE A 57 -17.38 -0.50 1.03
N GLY A 58 -18.11 -1.46 1.63
CA GLY A 58 -17.70 -2.86 1.66
C GLY A 58 -17.54 -3.49 0.28
N THR A 59 -18.41 -3.15 -0.69
CA THR A 59 -18.26 -3.62 -2.07
C THR A 59 -17.08 -2.98 -2.81
N LEU A 60 -16.72 -1.73 -2.50
CA LEU A 60 -15.53 -1.08 -3.07
C LEU A 60 -14.24 -1.65 -2.46
N MET A 61 -14.22 -1.88 -1.15
CA MET A 61 -13.11 -2.52 -0.44
C MET A 61 -12.84 -3.95 -0.94
N SER A 62 -13.88 -4.73 -1.28
CA SER A 62 -13.66 -6.07 -1.85
C SER A 62 -13.01 -6.03 -3.25
N MET A 63 -13.06 -4.89 -3.95
CA MET A 63 -12.39 -4.72 -5.25
C MET A 63 -10.92 -4.30 -5.12
N GLU A 64 -10.47 -3.81 -3.97
CA GLU A 64 -9.07 -3.45 -3.72
C GLU A 64 -8.08 -4.60 -4.01
N PRO A 65 -8.28 -5.84 -3.53
CA PRO A 65 -7.35 -6.93 -3.82
C PRO A 65 -7.31 -7.27 -5.32
N ALA A 66 -8.43 -7.15 -6.04
CA ALA A 66 -8.47 -7.35 -7.48
C ALA A 66 -7.68 -6.26 -8.24
N LEU A 67 -7.86 -4.99 -7.85
CA LEU A 67 -7.12 -3.86 -8.43
C LEU A 67 -5.63 -3.92 -8.08
N ALA A 68 -5.27 -4.32 -6.86
CA ALA A 68 -3.90 -4.54 -6.44
C ALA A 68 -3.23 -5.67 -7.25
N ALA A 69 -3.94 -6.78 -7.48
CA ALA A 69 -3.45 -7.89 -8.28
C ALA A 69 -3.22 -7.48 -9.74
N VAL A 70 -4.16 -6.76 -10.36
CA VAL A 70 -3.99 -6.22 -11.73
C VAL A 70 -2.83 -5.23 -11.80
N SER A 71 -2.70 -4.36 -10.79
CA SER A 71 -1.58 -3.41 -10.72
C SER A 71 -0.25 -4.15 -10.58
N GLY A 72 -0.18 -5.22 -9.77
CA GLY A 72 0.99 -6.10 -9.66
C GLY A 72 1.35 -6.77 -10.99
N MET A 73 0.36 -7.29 -11.72
CA MET A 73 0.59 -7.86 -13.05
C MET A 73 1.17 -6.84 -14.04
N ILE A 74 0.67 -5.61 -14.04
CA ILE A 74 1.07 -4.57 -15.00
C ILE A 74 2.42 -3.95 -14.63
N PHE A 75 2.62 -3.57 -13.37
CA PHE A 75 3.79 -2.84 -12.93
C PHE A 75 4.97 -3.73 -12.52
N LEU A 76 4.70 -4.91 -11.94
CA LEU A 76 5.75 -5.86 -11.51
C LEU A 76 5.94 -7.02 -12.52
N GLY A 77 5.01 -7.20 -13.47
CA GLY A 77 5.09 -8.28 -14.46
C GLY A 77 4.76 -9.67 -13.90
N GLU A 78 4.12 -9.73 -12.72
CA GLU A 78 3.79 -10.99 -12.07
C GLU A 78 2.65 -11.71 -12.83
N THR A 79 2.89 -12.95 -13.26
CA THR A 79 1.82 -13.77 -13.84
C THR A 79 1.07 -14.48 -12.72
N LEU A 80 -0.16 -14.04 -12.44
CA LEU A 80 -1.02 -14.71 -11.47
C LEU A 80 -1.36 -16.12 -11.94
N THR A 81 -1.09 -17.11 -11.09
CA THR A 81 -1.47 -18.50 -11.34
C THR A 81 -2.98 -18.67 -11.27
N PRO A 82 -3.58 -19.68 -11.93
CA PRO A 82 -5.02 -19.93 -11.88
C PRO A 82 -5.56 -20.10 -10.45
N ILE A 83 -4.73 -20.61 -9.54
CA ILE A 83 -5.05 -20.77 -8.11
C ILE A 83 -5.20 -19.41 -7.40
N GLN A 84 -4.35 -18.43 -7.72
CA GLN A 84 -4.41 -17.08 -7.12
C GLN A 84 -5.61 -16.31 -7.66
N LEU A 85 -5.98 -16.53 -8.92
CA LEU A 85 -7.18 -15.95 -9.51
C LEU A 85 -8.46 -16.51 -8.86
N LEU A 86 -8.50 -17.81 -8.59
CA LEU A 86 -9.60 -18.45 -7.84
C LEU A 86 -9.69 -17.92 -6.40
N ALA A 87 -8.55 -17.68 -5.74
CA ALA A 87 -8.52 -17.12 -4.39
C ALA A 87 -8.98 -15.65 -4.31
N LEU A 88 -8.86 -14.89 -5.40
CA LEU A 88 -9.38 -13.51 -5.47
C LEU A 88 -10.89 -13.45 -5.70
N GLY A 89 -11.47 -14.48 -6.32
CA GLY A 89 -12.90 -14.55 -6.65
C GLY A 89 -13.78 -15.34 -5.67
N ALA A 90 -13.17 -16.07 -4.73
CA ALA A 90 -13.86 -16.85 -3.69
C ALA A 90 -14.05 -16.04 -2.41
#